data_AF-A0A9D7IGS5-F1
#
_entry.id   AF-A0A9D7IGS5-F1
#
_cell.length_a   1.000
_cell.length_b   1.000
_cell.length_c   1.000
_cell.angle_alpha   90.00
_cell.angle_beta   90.00
_cell.angle_gamma   90.00
#
_symmetry.space_group_name_H-M   'P 1'
#
loop_
_entity.id
_entity.type
_entity.pdbx_description
1 polymer ?
#
loop_
_entity_poly.entity_id
_entity_poly.type
_entity_poly.pdbx_seq_one_letter_code
_entity_poly.pdbx_strand_id
1 'polypeptide(L)'
;MRLVSGQNPERVAELFEAFVRERVPDDCKVEVIRYQNSPAIIIPVDHPAMQAAKVAFRNGFGKEPLLIREGASIPIVAFFVDTMKIPSILFGFGLPDDNPHAPNEKFTLADFHRGIATSAHFMDVYSETAG
;
A
#
# COMPACT_ATOMS: atom_id res chain seq x y z
N MET A 1 11.28 2.08 9.74
CA MET A 1 11.07 0.61 9.87
C MET A 1 9.78 0.25 9.14
N ARG A 2 9.70 -0.91 8.47
CA ARG A 2 8.42 -1.40 7.92
C ARG A 2 7.62 -2.03 9.04
N LEU A 3 6.38 -1.60 9.21
CA LEU A 3 5.48 -2.09 10.25
C LEU A 3 4.44 -3.02 9.65
N VAL A 4 3.94 -3.94 10.48
CA VAL A 4 2.80 -4.79 10.17
C VAL A 4 1.60 -4.43 11.05
N SER A 5 0.42 -4.92 10.68
CA SER A 5 -0.82 -4.65 11.43
C SER A 5 -0.68 -5.02 12.91
N GLY A 6 -1.22 -4.17 13.78
CA GLY A 6 -1.15 -4.29 15.24
C GLY A 6 0.08 -3.62 15.87
N GLN A 7 1.08 -3.19 15.09
CA GLN A 7 2.21 -2.44 15.64
C GLN A 7 1.89 -0.95 15.78
N ASN A 8 2.20 -0.38 16.94
CA ASN A 8 2.16 1.07 17.16
C ASN A 8 3.49 1.69 16.69
N PRO A 9 3.48 2.60 15.69
CA PRO A 9 4.69 3.20 15.15
C PRO A 9 5.56 3.92 16.19
N GLU A 10 4.93 4.69 17.07
CA GLU A 10 5.61 5.42 18.14
C GLU A 10 6.31 4.47 19.11
N ARG A 11 5.61 3.41 19.52
CA ARG A 11 6.19 2.41 20.42
C ARG A 11 7.40 1.72 19.79
N VAL A 12 7.34 1.41 18.50
CA VAL A 12 8.46 0.77 17.81
C VAL A 12 9.64 1.74 17.68
N ALA A 13 9.38 3.03 17.43
CA ALA A 13 10.43 4.06 17.39
C ALA A 13 11.12 4.24 18.76
N GLU A 14 10.36 4.27 19.86
CA GLU A 14 10.91 4.30 21.22
C GLU A 14 11.79 3.09 21.53
N LEU A 15 11.32 1.89 21.19
CA LEU A 15 12.07 0.65 21.42
C LEU A 15 13.38 0.62 20.63
N PHE A 16 13.35 1.08 19.37
CA PHE A 16 14.55 1.20 18.56
C PHE A 16 15.55 2.20 19.14
N GLU A 17 15.08 3.38 19.53
CA GLU A 17 15.95 4.40 20.12
C GLU A 17 16.58 3.92 21.43
N ALA A 18 15.81 3.28 22.31
CA ALA A 18 16.33 2.68 23.54
C ALA A 18 17.39 1.60 23.25
N PHE A 19 17.12 0.71 22.29
CA PHE A 19 18.05 -0.33 21.88
C PHE A 19 19.38 0.21 21.36
N VAL A 20 19.33 1.29 20.58
CA VAL A 20 20.53 1.98 20.06
C VAL A 20 21.30 2.61 21.20
N ARG A 21 20.63 3.40 22.06
CA ARG A 21 21.26 4.14 23.17
C ARG A 21 21.98 3.22 24.17
N GLU A 22 21.41 2.05 24.45
CA GLU A 22 22.02 1.03 25.35
C GLU A 22 23.38 0.52 24.83
N ARG A 23 23.65 0.62 23.52
CA ARG A 23 24.82 0.04 22.86
C ARG A 23 25.84 1.08 22.40
N VAL A 24 25.65 2.35 22.72
CA VAL A 24 26.59 3.41 22.33
C VAL A 24 27.81 3.34 23.24
N PRO A 25 29.03 3.19 22.70
CA PRO A 25 30.25 3.28 23.48
C PRO A 25 30.44 4.68 24.10
N ASP A 26 31.15 4.76 25.22
CA ASP A 26 31.33 6.01 25.98
C ASP A 26 32.05 7.12 25.20
N ASP A 27 32.81 6.76 24.17
CA ASP A 27 33.54 7.69 23.29
C ASP A 27 32.73 8.14 22.05
N CYS A 28 31.48 7.70 21.93
CA CYS A 28 30.60 7.98 20.79
C CYS A 28 29.38 8.84 21.19
N LYS A 29 28.85 9.59 20.22
CA LYS A 29 27.56 10.30 20.35
C LYS A 29 26.62 9.82 19.25
N VAL A 30 25.36 9.59 19.63
CA VAL A 30 24.29 9.22 18.69
C VAL A 30 23.13 10.19 18.80
N GLU A 31 22.56 10.55 17.65
CA GLU A 31 21.28 11.24 17.53
C GLU A 31 20.34 10.34 16.72
N VAL A 32 19.13 10.10 17.24
CA VAL A 32 18.11 9.33 16.53
C VAL A 32 17.03 10.30 16.06
N ILE A 33 17.00 10.57 14.75
CA ILE A 33 16.02 11.47 14.12
C ILE A 33 14.88 10.63 13.54
N ARG A 34 13.64 10.94 13.94
CA ARG A 34 12.43 10.24 13.50
C ARG A 34 11.74 11.05 12.40
N TYR A 35 11.55 10.47 11.22
CA TYR A 35 10.89 11.12 10.09
C TYR A 35 9.47 10.57 9.85
N GLN A 36 9.36 9.39 9.24
CA GLN A 36 8.08 8.76 8.90
C GLN A 36 7.65 7.79 9.99
N ASN A 37 6.38 7.90 10.41
CA ASN A 37 5.82 7.13 11.52
C ASN A 37 4.39 6.67 11.25
N SER A 38 4.17 6.03 10.10
CA SER A 38 2.83 5.63 9.66
C SER A 38 2.50 4.20 10.07
N PRO A 39 1.25 3.93 10.54
CA PRO A 39 0.81 2.58 10.84
C PRO A 39 0.66 1.75 9.56
N ALA A 40 0.71 0.43 9.71
CA ALA A 40 0.32 -0.49 8.64
C ALA A 40 -1.21 -0.50 8.48
N ILE A 41 -1.69 -0.66 7.25
CA ILE A 41 -3.12 -0.71 6.94
C ILE A 41 -3.54 -2.08 6.42
N ILE A 42 -4.78 -2.46 6.74
CA ILE A 42 -5.49 -3.59 6.13
C ILE A 42 -6.79 -3.06 5.54
N ILE A 43 -7.02 -3.33 4.26
CA ILE A 43 -8.24 -2.98 3.56
C ILE A 43 -9.20 -4.19 3.63
N PRO A 44 -10.44 -4.03 4.12
CA PRO A 44 -11.43 -5.11 4.12
C PRO A 44 -11.73 -5.62 2.71
N VAL A 45 -11.72 -6.94 2.53
CA VAL A 45 -11.91 -7.59 1.21
C VAL A 45 -13.36 -7.86 0.86
N ASP A 46 -14.25 -7.69 1.83
CA ASP A 46 -15.70 -7.88 1.75
C ASP A 46 -16.45 -6.62 1.30
N HIS A 47 -15.77 -5.46 1.24
CA HIS A 47 -16.36 -4.21 0.78
C HIS A 47 -16.86 -4.31 -0.69
N PRO A 48 -18.02 -3.74 -1.05
CA PRO A 48 -18.53 -3.76 -2.43
C PRO A 48 -17.53 -3.26 -3.48
N ALA A 49 -16.74 -2.24 -3.14
CA ALA A 49 -15.66 -1.73 -4.00
C ALA A 49 -14.61 -2.79 -4.36
N MET A 50 -14.33 -3.75 -3.46
CA MET A 50 -13.41 -4.85 -3.74
C MET A 50 -14.01 -5.86 -4.73
N GLN A 51 -15.33 -6.09 -4.67
CA GLN A 51 -16.01 -6.95 -5.64
C GLN A 51 -16.05 -6.29 -7.03
N ALA A 52 -16.36 -4.99 -7.09
CA ALA A 52 -16.29 -4.21 -8.31
C ALA A 52 -14.87 -4.25 -8.92
N ALA A 53 -13.83 -4.12 -8.09
CA ALA A 53 -12.44 -4.25 -8.53
C ALA A 53 -12.15 -5.63 -9.15
N LYS A 54 -12.59 -6.72 -8.52
CA LYS A 54 -12.40 -8.08 -9.07
C LYS A 54 -13.03 -8.25 -10.45
N VAL A 55 -14.24 -7.72 -10.64
CA VAL A 55 -14.91 -7.74 -11.95
C VAL A 55 -14.16 -6.89 -12.97
N ALA A 56 -13.74 -5.68 -12.58
CA ALA A 56 -12.99 -4.77 -13.45
C ALA A 56 -11.64 -5.35 -13.91
N PHE A 57 -10.92 -6.04 -13.02
CA PHE A 57 -9.69 -6.77 -13.37
C PHE A 57 -9.98 -7.94 -14.30
N ARG A 58 -11.06 -8.70 -14.08
CA ARG A 58 -11.48 -9.76 -15.01
C ARG A 58 -11.75 -9.22 -16.41
N ASN A 59 -12.39 -8.06 -16.51
CA ASN A 59 -12.72 -7.45 -17.80
C ASN A 59 -11.48 -6.88 -18.50
N GLY A 60 -10.59 -6.18 -17.78
CA GLY A 60 -9.40 -5.58 -18.41
C GLY A 60 -8.19 -6.49 -18.58
N PHE A 61 -8.00 -7.50 -17.71
CA PHE A 61 -6.87 -8.44 -17.76
C PHE A 61 -7.27 -9.86 -18.15
N GLY A 62 -8.57 -10.15 -18.29
CA GLY A 62 -9.09 -11.45 -18.70
C GLY A 62 -9.06 -12.53 -17.60
N LYS A 63 -8.69 -12.17 -16.36
CA LYS A 63 -8.59 -13.10 -15.22
C LYS A 63 -8.96 -12.42 -13.90
N GLU A 64 -9.42 -13.22 -12.95
CA GLU A 64 -9.61 -12.72 -11.58
C GLU A 64 -8.27 -12.30 -10.95
N PRO A 65 -8.22 -11.16 -10.24
CA PRO A 65 -7.00 -10.72 -9.59
C PRO A 65 -6.75 -11.51 -8.31
N LEU A 66 -5.48 -11.63 -7.94
CA LEU A 66 -5.08 -12.09 -6.61
C LEU A 66 -5.17 -10.93 -5.62
N LEU A 67 -5.74 -11.19 -4.44
CA LEU A 67 -5.70 -10.25 -3.34
C LEU A 67 -4.41 -10.47 -2.57
N ILE A 68 -3.53 -9.47 -2.56
CA ILE A 68 -2.22 -9.54 -1.93
C ILE A 68 -2.06 -8.46 -0.88
N ARG A 69 -1.05 -8.64 -0.03
CA ARG A 69 -0.49 -7.59 0.82
C ARG A 69 0.87 -7.20 0.26
N GLU A 70 1.26 -5.96 0.45
CA GLU A 70 2.48 -5.40 -0.13
C GLU A 70 3.30 -4.70 0.96
N GLY A 71 4.63 -4.68 0.80
CA GLY A 71 5.60 -4.25 1.81
C GLY A 71 6.00 -2.77 1.72
N ALA A 72 5.54 -2.04 0.71
CA ALA A 72 5.71 -0.61 0.58
C ALA A 72 4.79 0.15 1.55
N SER A 73 4.77 1.47 1.42
CA SER A 73 3.94 2.32 2.28
C SER A 73 3.43 3.49 1.48
N ILE A 74 2.13 3.69 1.59
CA ILE A 74 1.41 4.85 1.06
C ILE A 74 0.66 5.45 2.26
N PRO A 75 1.33 6.28 3.10
CA PRO A 75 0.79 6.75 4.38
C PRO A 75 -0.62 7.36 4.31
N ILE A 76 -0.94 8.05 3.22
CA ILE A 76 -2.23 8.71 3.06
C ILE A 76 -3.41 7.72 3.01
N VAL A 77 -3.19 6.46 2.64
CA VAL A 77 -4.25 5.44 2.61
C VAL A 77 -4.78 5.18 4.02
N ALA A 78 -3.89 5.16 5.03
CA ALA A 78 -4.30 5.06 6.43
C ALA A 78 -5.17 6.25 6.85
N PHE A 79 -4.83 7.46 6.40
CA PHE A 79 -5.64 8.65 6.67
C PHE A 79 -7.06 8.55 6.05
N PHE A 80 -7.17 8.11 4.80
CA PHE A 80 -8.49 7.90 4.16
C PHE A 80 -9.35 6.90 4.94
N VAL A 81 -8.80 5.75 5.32
CA VAL A 81 -9.55 4.67 5.97
C VAL A 81 -9.80 4.96 7.46
N ASP A 82 -8.77 5.33 8.21
CA ASP A 82 -8.87 5.44 9.67
C ASP A 82 -9.42 6.80 10.11
N THR A 83 -9.05 7.89 9.42
CA THR A 83 -9.49 9.24 9.79
C THR A 83 -10.78 9.62 9.09
N MET A 84 -10.82 9.50 7.75
CA MET A 84 -11.98 9.94 6.97
C MET A 84 -13.07 8.88 6.81
N LYS A 85 -12.80 7.63 7.22
CA LYS A 85 -13.72 6.48 7.09
C LYS A 85 -14.14 6.24 5.64
N ILE A 86 -13.27 6.58 4.69
CA ILE A 86 -13.48 6.37 3.26
C ILE A 86 -12.85 5.02 2.88
N PRO A 87 -13.65 4.06 2.37
CA PRO A 87 -13.12 2.82 1.82
C PRO A 87 -12.10 3.12 0.72
N SER A 88 -10.90 2.58 0.88
CA SER A 88 -9.80 2.77 -0.08
C SER A 88 -9.37 1.43 -0.62
N ILE A 89 -9.21 1.32 -1.93
CA ILE A 89 -8.70 0.12 -2.62
C ILE A 89 -7.43 0.51 -3.39
N LEU A 90 -6.49 -0.42 -3.51
CA LEU A 90 -5.23 -0.21 -4.22
C LEU A 90 -5.16 -1.15 -5.41
N PHE A 91 -4.92 -0.59 -6.60
CA PHE A 91 -4.79 -1.36 -7.83
C PHE A 91 -3.31 -1.55 -8.16
N GLY A 92 -2.90 -2.82 -8.28
CA GLY A 92 -1.56 -3.19 -8.72
C GLY A 92 -1.55 -3.48 -10.21
N PHE A 93 -0.93 -2.60 -10.99
CA PHE A 93 -0.76 -2.78 -12.43
C PHE A 93 0.68 -3.11 -12.85
N GLY A 94 1.66 -2.77 -11.99
CA GLY A 94 3.07 -3.03 -12.26
C GLY A 94 3.44 -4.50 -12.06
N LEU A 95 4.55 -4.89 -12.68
CA LEU A 95 5.15 -6.21 -12.58
C LEU A 95 6.28 -6.24 -11.53
N PRO A 96 6.63 -7.42 -10.99
CA PRO A 96 7.70 -7.53 -10.00
C PRO A 96 9.08 -7.03 -10.47
N ASP A 97 9.30 -6.95 -11.78
CA ASP A 97 10.55 -6.51 -12.42
C ASP A 97 10.48 -5.08 -13.00
N ASP A 98 9.47 -4.29 -12.61
CA ASP A 98 9.35 -2.89 -13.01
C ASP A 98 10.32 -1.97 -12.24
N ASN A 99 10.97 -2.48 -11.17
CA ASN A 99 12.06 -1.82 -10.46
C ASN A 99 11.76 -0.38 -9.98
N PRO A 100 10.61 -0.13 -9.31
CA PRO A 100 10.34 1.21 -8.79
C PRO A 100 11.47 1.66 -7.85
N HIS A 101 11.96 2.89 -8.06
CA HIS A 101 13.09 3.48 -7.32
C HIS A 101 14.48 2.88 -7.62
N ALA A 102 14.63 2.15 -8.72
CA ALA A 102 15.91 1.57 -9.12
C ALA A 102 16.24 1.87 -10.60
N PRO A 103 17.52 1.72 -11.03
CA PRO A 103 17.88 1.87 -12.43
C PRO A 103 17.08 0.95 -13.35
N ASN A 104 16.82 1.43 -14.58
CA ASN A 104 15.98 0.73 -15.56
C ASN A 104 14.55 0.47 -15.04
N GLU A 105 14.02 1.36 -14.20
CA GLU A 105 12.59 1.41 -13.89
C GLU A 105 11.79 1.45 -15.20
N LYS A 106 10.80 0.58 -15.31
CA LYS A 106 9.99 0.45 -16.52
C LYS A 106 8.52 0.20 -16.19
N PHE A 107 7.70 0.23 -17.22
CA PHE A 107 6.32 -0.20 -17.13
C PHE A 107 5.92 -0.88 -18.44
N THR A 108 5.24 -2.02 -18.35
CA THR A 108 4.82 -2.75 -19.55
C THR A 108 3.69 -2.01 -20.26
N LEU A 109 3.87 -1.63 -21.54
CA LEU A 109 2.86 -0.88 -22.30
C LEU A 109 1.52 -1.63 -22.43
N ALA A 110 1.57 -2.97 -22.53
CA ALA A 110 0.35 -3.77 -22.54
C ALA A 110 -0.42 -3.65 -21.21
N ASP A 111 0.28 -3.61 -20.07
CA ASP A 111 -0.33 -3.37 -18.75
C ASP A 111 -0.79 -1.92 -18.58
N PHE A 112 -0.16 -0.96 -19.26
CA PHE A 112 -0.61 0.43 -19.26
C PHE A 112 -2.00 0.55 -19.90
N HIS A 113 -2.17 -0.06 -21.07
CA HIS A 113 -3.48 -0.10 -21.74
C HIS A 113 -4.51 -0.94 -20.99
N ARG A 114 -4.13 -2.11 -20.45
CA ARG A 114 -5.02 -2.91 -19.60
C ARG A 114 -5.43 -2.17 -18.34
N GLY A 115 -4.51 -1.44 -17.70
CA GLY A 115 -4.77 -0.64 -16.50
C GLY A 115 -5.76 0.49 -16.77
N ILE A 116 -5.66 1.17 -17.92
CA ILE A 116 -6.66 2.16 -18.37
C ILE A 116 -8.03 1.50 -18.52
N ALA A 117 -8.11 0.38 -19.24
CA ALA A 117 -9.37 -0.33 -19.46
C ALA A 117 -9.99 -0.83 -18.15
N THR A 118 -9.18 -1.44 -17.26
CA THR A 118 -9.60 -1.87 -15.93
C THR A 118 -10.10 -0.71 -15.08
N SER A 119 -9.45 0.45 -15.13
CA SER A 119 -9.90 1.63 -14.37
C SER A 119 -11.25 2.14 -14.86
N ALA A 120 -11.48 2.16 -16.18
CA ALA A 120 -12.78 2.50 -16.75
C ALA A 120 -13.86 1.48 -16.34
N HIS A 121 -13.58 0.19 -16.48
CA HIS A 121 -14.49 -0.88 -16.03
C HIS A 121 -14.81 -0.78 -14.54
N PHE A 122 -13.86 -0.38 -13.71
CA PHE A 122 -14.11 -0.19 -12.29
C PHE A 122 -15.11 0.93 -12.05
N MET A 123 -14.96 2.08 -12.70
CA MET A 123 -15.90 3.20 -12.56
C MET A 123 -17.32 2.78 -12.97
N ASP A 124 -17.45 2.07 -14.09
CA ASP A 124 -18.74 1.57 -14.58
C ASP A 124 -19.37 0.60 -13.56
N VAL A 125 -18.67 -0.49 -13.22
CA VAL A 125 -19.18 -1.54 -12.32
C VAL A 125 -19.48 -0.98 -10.93
N TYR A 126 -18.61 -0.12 -10.40
CA TYR A 126 -18.79 0.45 -9.07
C TYR A 126 -19.99 1.39 -9.01
N SER A 127 -20.27 2.15 -10.08
CA SER A 127 -21.44 3.02 -10.15
C SER A 127 -22.77 2.25 -10.04
N GLU A 128 -22.82 1.02 -10.56
CA GLU A 128 -23.98 0.13 -10.47
C GLU A 128 -24.11 -0.54 -9.09
N THR A 129 -23.00 -0.67 -8.36
CA THR A 129 -22.94 -1.35 -7.05
C THR A 129 -23.11 -0.37 -5.88
N ALA A 130 -22.92 0.94 -6.11
CA ALA A 130 -23.00 1.99 -5.10
C ALA A 130 -24.42 2.57 -4.90
N GLY A 131 -25.45 1.90 -5.43
CA GLY A 131 -26.86 2.22 -5.24
C GLY A 131 -27.46 1.63 -3.97
#